data_AF-A0A1S4DKL5-F1
#
_entry.id   AF-A0A1S4DKL5-F1
#
_cell.length_a   1.000
_cell.length_b   1.000
_cell.length_c   1.000
_cell.angle_alpha   90.00
_cell.angle_beta   90.00
_cell.angle_gamma   90.00
#
_symmetry.space_group_name_H-M   'P 1'
#
loop_
_entity.id
_entity.type
_entity.pdbx_description
1 polymer ?
#
loop_
_entity_poly.entity_id
_entity_poly.type
_entity_poly.pdbx_seq_one_letter_code
_entity_poly.pdbx_strand_id
1 'polypeptide(L)'
;MLSAQSEKQAFFIATLITFWIATLSIVFCGSVVGGNISLRYLPVSFNQAVGATTPFFTALFAYLMTRKQEAWITYGCLVPVVTGVIIASGGEPSFHLYGFLMCIGATAARAFKSVLQGVLLSSEGEKLNSMNLLLYMSPIAVLVLLPATLVMEPNVIDVTMTLATEHRFLGLLILVNSAMAYGANLLNFLVTKHTSALTLQVLGNAKGAVAVVISILIFQNPVTFIGIAGYTMTVMGVVAYGESKRRHK
;
A
#
# COMPACT_ATOMS: atom_id res chain seq x y z
N MET A 1 1.88 -44.81 -9.53
CA MET A 1 2.15 -43.76 -10.54
C MET A 1 1.32 -42.49 -10.30
N LEU A 2 0.02 -42.58 -9.98
CA LEU A 2 -0.83 -41.42 -9.64
C LEU A 2 -0.38 -40.63 -8.38
N SER A 3 0.15 -41.28 -7.33
CA SER A 3 0.63 -40.59 -6.12
C SER A 3 1.92 -39.79 -6.32
N ALA A 4 2.86 -40.31 -7.12
CA ALA A 4 4.10 -39.61 -7.46
C ALA A 4 3.86 -38.39 -8.38
N GLN A 5 2.77 -38.42 -9.16
CA GLN A 5 2.37 -37.31 -10.03
C GLN A 5 1.65 -36.21 -9.23
N SER A 6 0.87 -36.57 -8.21
CA SER A 6 0.29 -35.61 -7.26
C SER A 6 1.34 -34.97 -6.33
N GLU A 7 2.36 -35.71 -5.88
CA GLU A 7 3.48 -35.14 -5.10
C GLU A 7 4.33 -34.18 -5.94
N LYS A 8 4.63 -34.53 -7.20
CA LYS A 8 5.36 -33.63 -8.11
C LYS A 8 4.55 -32.39 -8.47
N GLN A 9 3.23 -32.52 -8.67
CA GLN A 9 2.34 -31.36 -8.82
C GLN A 9 2.30 -30.50 -7.56
N ALA A 10 2.18 -31.10 -6.37
CA ALA A 10 2.18 -30.38 -5.10
C ALA A 10 3.52 -29.65 -4.86
N PHE A 11 4.65 -30.29 -5.16
CA PHE A 11 5.97 -29.66 -5.05
C PHE A 11 6.17 -28.52 -6.05
N PHE A 12 5.70 -28.68 -7.29
CA PHE A 12 5.76 -27.64 -8.31
C PHE A 12 4.87 -26.44 -7.94
N ILE A 13 3.66 -26.71 -7.45
CA ILE A 13 2.72 -25.69 -6.95
C ILE A 13 3.30 -24.95 -5.73
N ALA A 14 3.87 -25.67 -4.76
CA ALA A 14 4.51 -25.07 -3.57
C ALA A 14 5.72 -24.20 -3.93
N THR A 15 6.53 -24.63 -4.91
CA THR A 15 7.67 -23.84 -5.41
C THR A 15 7.20 -22.57 -6.12
N LEU A 16 6.16 -22.68 -6.95
CA LEU A 16 5.51 -21.54 -7.61
C LEU A 16 4.95 -20.55 -6.59
N ILE A 17 4.23 -21.03 -5.58
CA ILE A 17 3.68 -20.22 -4.49
C ILE A 17 4.81 -19.49 -3.75
N THR A 18 5.89 -20.18 -3.39
CA THR A 18 7.04 -19.56 -2.71
C THR A 18 7.68 -18.46 -3.55
N PHE A 19 7.81 -18.67 -4.87
CA PHE A 19 8.29 -17.66 -5.81
C PHE A 19 7.35 -16.44 -5.90
N TRP A 20 6.03 -16.67 -5.92
CA TRP A 20 5.03 -15.59 -5.87
C TRP A 20 5.08 -14.80 -4.55
N ILE A 21 5.26 -15.48 -3.42
CA ILE A 21 5.41 -14.85 -2.09
C ILE A 21 6.69 -14.03 -2.02
N ALA A 22 7.81 -14.54 -2.54
CA ALA A 22 9.07 -13.80 -2.62
C ALA A 22 8.93 -12.55 -3.48
N THR A 23 8.30 -12.67 -4.65
CA THR A 23 8.03 -11.53 -5.55
C THR A 23 7.16 -10.48 -4.87
N LEU A 24 6.09 -10.90 -4.17
CA LEU A 24 5.24 -10.02 -3.38
C LEU A 24 6.03 -9.28 -2.29
N SER A 25 6.97 -9.96 -1.62
CA SER A 25 7.78 -9.38 -0.56
C SER A 25 8.74 -8.32 -1.11
N ILE A 26 9.39 -8.60 -2.25
CA ILE A 26 10.28 -7.65 -2.93
C ILE A 26 9.50 -6.41 -3.38
N VAL A 27 8.34 -6.58 -4.01
CA VAL A 27 7.48 -5.46 -4.43
C VAL A 27 7.02 -4.64 -3.22
N PHE A 28 6.70 -5.30 -2.11
CA PHE A 28 6.35 -4.62 -0.87
C PHE A 28 7.52 -3.80 -0.31
N CYS A 29 8.72 -4.37 -0.24
CA CYS A 29 9.92 -3.68 0.21
C CYS A 29 10.20 -2.46 -0.69
N GLY A 30 10.12 -2.62 -2.00
CA GLY A 30 10.25 -1.53 -2.96
C GLY A 30 9.21 -0.43 -2.73
N SER A 31 7.96 -0.78 -2.43
CA SER A 31 6.94 0.21 -2.07
C SER A 31 7.27 0.95 -0.77
N VAL A 32 7.80 0.26 0.24
CA VAL A 32 8.12 0.89 1.53
C VAL A 32 9.28 1.87 1.34
N VAL A 33 10.33 1.45 0.64
CA VAL A 33 11.49 2.28 0.31
C VAL A 33 11.05 3.48 -0.54
N GLY A 34 10.31 3.26 -1.63
CA GLY A 34 9.80 4.34 -2.49
C GLY A 34 8.89 5.31 -1.75
N GLY A 35 8.03 4.81 -0.87
CA GLY A 35 7.14 5.65 -0.04
C GLY A 35 7.91 6.49 0.99
N ASN A 36 8.98 5.96 1.57
CA ASN A 36 9.83 6.73 2.48
C ASN A 36 10.65 7.78 1.73
N ILE A 37 11.18 7.43 0.56
CA ILE A 37 11.88 8.39 -0.31
C ILE A 37 10.94 9.52 -0.71
N SER A 38 9.69 9.24 -1.08
CA SER A 38 8.75 10.28 -1.48
C SER A 38 8.42 11.24 -0.34
N LEU A 39 8.36 10.78 0.92
CA LEU A 39 8.17 11.65 2.09
C LEU A 39 9.35 12.60 2.35
N ARG A 40 10.55 12.30 1.85
CA ARG A 40 11.70 13.20 1.93
C ARG A 40 11.57 14.40 1.00
N TYR A 41 10.86 14.25 -0.12
CA TYR A 41 10.74 15.27 -1.16
C TYR A 41 9.37 15.94 -1.23
N LEU A 42 8.33 15.29 -0.68
CA LEU A 42 6.94 15.73 -0.79
C LEU A 42 6.27 15.78 0.58
N PRO A 43 5.37 16.75 0.80
CA PRO A 43 4.60 16.82 2.04
C PRO A 43 3.72 15.58 2.24
N VAL A 44 3.44 15.28 3.51
CA VAL A 44 2.62 14.11 3.91
C VAL A 44 1.22 14.20 3.30
N SER A 45 0.59 15.38 3.30
CA SER A 45 -0.72 15.62 2.69
C SER A 45 -0.76 15.25 1.21
N PHE A 46 0.26 15.62 0.45
CA PHE A 46 0.35 15.30 -0.97
C PHE A 46 0.61 13.81 -1.20
N ASN A 47 1.49 13.18 -0.40
CA ASN A 47 1.69 11.73 -0.43
C ASN A 47 0.40 10.95 -0.14
N GLN A 48 -0.39 11.41 0.83
CA GLN A 48 -1.68 10.81 1.18
C GLN A 48 -2.66 10.92 0.01
N ALA A 49 -2.70 12.07 -0.66
CA ALA A 49 -3.57 12.28 -1.81
C ALA A 49 -3.20 11.40 -3.00
N VAL A 50 -1.92 11.30 -3.34
CA VAL A 50 -1.42 10.34 -4.35
C VAL A 50 -1.73 8.91 -3.91
N GLY A 51 -1.54 8.58 -2.64
CA GLY A 51 -1.89 7.29 -2.06
C GLY A 51 -3.39 6.96 -2.14
N ALA A 52 -4.27 7.96 -2.11
CA ALA A 52 -5.71 7.79 -2.26
C ALA A 52 -6.12 7.28 -3.66
N THR A 53 -5.20 7.35 -4.64
CA THR A 53 -5.37 6.74 -5.98
C THR A 53 -5.10 5.24 -6.00
N THR A 54 -4.73 4.61 -4.87
CA THR A 54 -4.54 3.15 -4.77
C THR A 54 -5.67 2.34 -5.44
N PRO A 55 -6.97 2.69 -5.31
CA PRO A 55 -8.07 1.95 -5.93
C PRO A 55 -8.01 1.94 -7.46
N PHE A 56 -7.50 3.00 -8.09
CA PHE A 56 -7.31 3.06 -9.53
C PHE A 56 -6.31 1.99 -10.00
N PHE A 57 -5.13 1.95 -9.37
CA PHE A 57 -4.11 0.93 -9.66
C PHE A 57 -4.61 -0.48 -9.34
N THR A 58 -5.35 -0.64 -8.24
CA THR A 58 -5.95 -1.93 -7.85
C THR A 58 -6.93 -2.42 -8.92
N ALA A 59 -7.82 -1.56 -9.41
CA ALA A 59 -8.76 -1.92 -10.48
C ALA A 59 -8.04 -2.27 -11.79
N LEU A 60 -7.01 -1.51 -12.15
CA LEU A 60 -6.18 -1.78 -13.33
C LEU A 60 -5.48 -3.15 -13.24
N PHE A 61 -4.79 -3.43 -12.14
CA PHE A 61 -4.10 -4.72 -11.95
C PHE A 61 -5.08 -5.89 -11.81
N ALA A 62 -6.22 -5.70 -11.13
CA ALA A 62 -7.25 -6.73 -11.03
C ALA A 62 -7.83 -7.10 -12.39
N TYR A 63 -8.06 -6.11 -13.27
CA TYR A 63 -8.47 -6.34 -14.65
C TYR A 63 -7.41 -7.11 -15.44
N LEU A 64 -6.14 -6.73 -15.33
CA LEU A 64 -5.03 -7.39 -16.03
C LEU A 64 -4.81 -8.84 -15.57
N MET A 65 -4.88 -9.12 -14.26
CA MET A 65 -4.60 -10.44 -13.70
C MET A 65 -5.79 -11.40 -13.76
N THR A 66 -6.98 -10.92 -13.40
CA THR A 66 -8.15 -11.80 -13.19
C THR A 66 -9.14 -11.74 -14.36
N ARG A 67 -8.94 -10.84 -15.33
CA ARG A 67 -9.87 -10.56 -16.46
C ARG A 67 -11.31 -10.24 -16.03
N LYS A 68 -11.55 -10.03 -14.74
CA LYS A 68 -12.86 -9.63 -14.21
C LYS A 68 -13.03 -8.13 -14.42
N GLN A 69 -14.09 -7.77 -15.13
CA GLN A 69 -14.47 -6.37 -15.33
C GLN A 69 -15.26 -5.89 -14.11
N GLU A 70 -14.86 -4.77 -13.55
CA GLU A 70 -15.67 -4.03 -12.58
C GLU A 70 -16.78 -3.27 -13.34
N ALA A 71 -17.86 -2.90 -12.64
CA ALA A 71 -18.94 -2.12 -13.25
C ALA A 71 -18.40 -0.81 -13.86
N TRP A 72 -18.92 -0.41 -15.03
CA TRP A 72 -18.54 0.84 -15.71
C TRP A 72 -18.64 2.08 -14.81
N ILE A 73 -19.60 2.08 -13.88
CA ILE A 73 -19.81 3.15 -12.90
C ILE A 73 -18.61 3.24 -11.92
N THR A 74 -18.01 2.12 -11.55
CA THR A 74 -16.81 2.06 -10.71
C THR A 74 -15.60 2.69 -11.40
N TYR A 75 -15.44 2.48 -12.71
CA TYR A 75 -14.40 3.18 -13.50
C TYR A 75 -14.66 4.68 -13.60
N GLY A 76 -15.92 5.09 -13.76
CA GLY A 76 -16.32 6.50 -13.73
C GLY A 76 -15.93 7.21 -12.43
N CYS A 77 -16.04 6.53 -11.29
CA CYS A 77 -15.62 7.10 -9.98
C CYS A 77 -14.10 7.27 -9.85
N LEU A 78 -13.29 6.59 -10.65
CA LEU A 78 -11.83 6.72 -10.62
C LEU A 78 -11.32 7.95 -11.40
N VAL A 79 -12.09 8.44 -12.37
CA VAL A 79 -11.77 9.65 -13.15
C VAL A 79 -11.56 10.88 -12.25
N PRO A 80 -12.47 11.24 -11.33
CA PRO A 80 -12.26 12.38 -10.44
C PRO A 80 -11.10 12.17 -9.46
N VAL A 81 -10.79 10.91 -9.10
CA VAL A 81 -9.64 10.59 -8.23
C VAL A 81 -8.32 10.94 -8.93
N VAL A 82 -8.14 10.50 -10.18
CA VAL A 82 -6.93 10.80 -10.96
C VAL A 82 -6.87 12.29 -11.30
N THR A 83 -7.99 12.88 -11.72
CA THR A 83 -8.08 14.31 -12.05
C THR A 83 -7.75 15.18 -10.83
N GLY A 84 -8.26 14.82 -9.66
CA GLY A 84 -7.98 15.52 -8.41
C GLY A 84 -6.49 15.52 -8.06
N VAL A 85 -5.78 14.40 -8.28
CA VAL A 85 -4.33 14.34 -8.05
C VAL A 85 -3.54 15.15 -9.08
N ILE A 86 -3.97 15.18 -10.35
CA ILE A 86 -3.33 16.02 -11.38
C ILE A 86 -3.46 17.50 -10.99
N ILE A 87 -4.66 17.93 -10.59
CA ILE A 87 -4.90 19.29 -10.12
C ILE A 87 -4.09 19.60 -8.85
N ALA A 88 -4.08 18.67 -7.88
CA ALA A 88 -3.30 18.83 -6.65
C ALA A 88 -1.79 18.95 -6.95
N SER A 89 -1.27 18.18 -7.90
CA SER A 89 0.13 18.24 -8.33
C SER A 89 0.49 19.60 -8.92
N GLY A 90 -0.39 20.18 -9.74
CA GLY A 90 -0.19 21.51 -10.32
C GLY A 90 -0.32 22.66 -9.31
N GLY A 91 -0.98 22.43 -8.18
CA GLY A 91 -1.15 23.39 -7.10
C GLY A 91 -0.18 23.22 -5.92
N GLU A 92 0.70 22.23 -5.92
CA GLU A 92 1.57 21.93 -4.79
C GLU A 92 2.86 22.76 -4.85
N PRO A 93 3.13 23.68 -3.90
CA PRO A 93 4.30 24.56 -3.96
C PRO A 93 5.63 23.81 -3.84
N SER A 94 5.65 22.71 -3.09
CA SER A 94 6.83 21.87 -2.86
C SER A 94 6.85 20.65 -3.80
N PHE A 95 6.29 20.78 -5.01
CA PHE A 95 6.24 19.67 -5.95
C PHE A 95 7.63 19.27 -6.44
N HIS A 96 8.01 18.02 -6.22
CA HIS A 96 9.23 17.43 -6.73
C HIS A 96 8.93 16.17 -7.56
N LEU A 97 9.24 16.21 -8.86
CA LEU A 97 8.89 15.14 -9.81
C LEU A 97 9.43 13.78 -9.39
N TYR A 98 10.68 13.71 -8.91
CA TYR A 98 11.27 12.46 -8.43
C TYR A 98 10.51 11.86 -7.23
N GLY A 99 10.13 12.70 -6.26
CA GLY A 99 9.33 12.26 -5.11
C GLY A 99 7.94 11.80 -5.54
N PHE A 100 7.35 12.47 -6.52
CA PHE A 100 6.05 12.12 -7.08
C PHE A 100 6.07 10.78 -7.81
N LEU A 101 7.08 10.54 -8.65
CA LEU A 101 7.28 9.26 -9.34
C LEU A 101 7.49 8.11 -8.33
N MET A 102 8.28 8.34 -7.29
CA MET A 102 8.47 7.36 -6.20
C MET A 102 7.16 7.09 -5.44
N CYS A 103 6.35 8.12 -5.19
CA CYS A 103 5.05 7.99 -4.52
C CYS A 103 4.05 7.19 -5.37
N ILE A 104 3.95 7.49 -6.67
CA ILE A 104 3.11 6.75 -7.62
C ILE A 104 3.60 5.31 -7.74
N GLY A 105 4.89 5.09 -7.91
CA GLY A 105 5.48 3.74 -7.99
C GLY A 105 5.21 2.92 -6.73
N ALA A 106 5.38 3.51 -5.55
CA ALA A 106 5.03 2.88 -4.28
C ALA A 106 3.53 2.56 -4.18
N THR A 107 2.67 3.47 -4.65
CA THR A 107 1.21 3.28 -4.64
C THR A 107 0.80 2.15 -5.59
N ALA A 108 1.37 2.10 -6.78
CA ALA A 108 1.16 1.01 -7.74
C ALA A 108 1.67 -0.33 -7.20
N ALA A 109 2.86 -0.37 -6.60
CA ALA A 109 3.43 -1.57 -5.98
C ALA A 109 2.55 -2.09 -4.81
N ARG A 110 2.03 -1.19 -3.96
CA ARG A 110 1.05 -1.53 -2.91
C ARG A 110 -0.23 -2.11 -3.49
N ALA A 111 -0.78 -1.50 -4.53
CA ALA A 111 -1.98 -1.98 -5.21
C ALA A 111 -1.75 -3.37 -5.83
N PHE A 112 -0.63 -3.55 -6.53
CA PHE A 112 -0.24 -4.83 -7.12
C PHE A 112 -0.13 -5.93 -6.06
N LYS A 113 0.56 -5.65 -4.94
CA LYS A 113 0.63 -6.57 -3.79
C LYS A 113 -0.76 -6.94 -3.32
N SER A 114 -1.66 -5.97 -3.14
CA SER A 114 -3.01 -6.22 -2.64
C SER A 114 -3.85 -7.08 -3.60
N VAL A 115 -3.74 -6.85 -4.90
CA VAL A 115 -4.46 -7.66 -5.92
C VAL A 115 -3.93 -9.08 -5.93
N LEU A 116 -2.61 -9.25 -6.03
CA LEU A 116 -1.98 -10.56 -6.09
C LEU A 116 -2.20 -11.36 -4.80
N GLN A 117 -2.14 -10.69 -3.63
CA GLN A 117 -2.53 -11.29 -2.35
C GLN A 117 -4.00 -11.73 -2.36
N GLY A 118 -4.92 -10.90 -2.89
CA GLY A 118 -6.33 -11.25 -3.01
C GLY A 118 -6.59 -12.47 -3.91
N VAL A 119 -5.88 -12.58 -5.04
CA VAL A 119 -5.95 -13.74 -5.93
C VAL A 119 -5.43 -14.99 -5.23
N LEU A 120 -4.28 -14.90 -4.55
CA LEU A 120 -3.65 -16.02 -3.86
C LEU A 120 -4.54 -16.56 -2.72
N LEU A 121 -5.20 -15.67 -1.97
CA LEU A 121 -6.13 -16.05 -0.90
C LEU A 121 -7.46 -16.64 -1.42
N SER A 122 -7.81 -16.36 -2.68
CA SER A 122 -9.09 -16.82 -3.27
C SER A 122 -8.98 -18.19 -3.96
N SER A 123 -7.76 -18.69 -4.24
CA SER A 123 -7.57 -20.02 -4.82
C SER A 123 -7.83 -21.11 -3.79
N GLU A 124 -8.89 -21.90 -3.97
CA GLU A 124 -9.42 -22.94 -3.07
C GLU A 124 -8.50 -24.15 -2.80
N GLY A 125 -7.25 -24.16 -3.28
CA GLY A 125 -6.35 -25.33 -3.24
C GLY A 125 -5.52 -25.51 -1.96
N GLU A 126 -5.16 -24.41 -1.28
CA GLU A 126 -4.54 -24.45 0.04
C GLU A 126 -4.97 -23.20 0.79
N LYS A 127 -5.60 -23.37 1.95
CA LYS A 127 -5.80 -22.29 2.91
C LYS A 127 -4.43 -21.84 3.43
N LEU A 128 -3.67 -21.11 2.63
CA LEU A 128 -2.51 -20.35 3.09
C LEU A 128 -3.04 -19.33 4.08
N ASN A 129 -3.01 -19.73 5.36
CA ASN A 129 -3.37 -18.89 6.47
C ASN A 129 -2.54 -17.60 6.33
N SER A 130 -3.19 -16.44 6.25
CA SER A 130 -2.53 -15.16 5.98
C SER A 130 -1.44 -14.83 7.02
N MET A 131 -1.52 -15.45 8.20
CA MET A 131 -0.46 -15.48 9.21
C MET A 131 0.83 -16.14 8.71
N ASN A 132 0.73 -17.29 8.03
CA ASN A 132 1.87 -17.97 7.42
C ASN A 132 2.46 -17.12 6.28
N LEU A 133 1.61 -16.47 5.47
CA LEU A 133 2.08 -15.56 4.42
C LEU A 133 2.91 -14.40 4.99
N LEU A 134 2.45 -13.80 6.10
CA LEU A 134 3.21 -12.75 6.79
C LEU A 134 4.51 -13.31 7.39
N LEU A 135 4.45 -14.49 8.03
CA LEU A 135 5.62 -15.16 8.60
C LEU A 135 6.68 -15.48 7.54
N TYR A 136 6.29 -15.85 6.31
CA TYR A 136 7.21 -16.06 5.21
C TYR A 136 7.71 -14.75 4.58
N MET A 137 6.88 -13.70 4.55
CA MET A 137 7.31 -12.37 4.06
C MET A 137 8.34 -11.70 4.97
N SER A 138 8.15 -11.74 6.28
CA SER A 138 8.97 -11.02 7.27
C SER A 138 10.48 -11.28 7.14
N PRO A 139 10.99 -12.52 7.11
CA PRO A 139 12.43 -12.77 6.99
C PRO A 139 12.99 -12.32 5.63
N ILE A 140 12.22 -12.48 4.55
CA ILE A 140 12.62 -12.00 3.21
C ILE A 140 12.69 -10.46 3.20
N ALA A 141 11.72 -9.80 3.84
CA ALA A 141 11.69 -8.35 3.94
C ALA A 141 12.90 -7.82 4.74
N VAL A 142 13.28 -8.49 5.83
CA VAL A 142 14.49 -8.16 6.59
C VAL A 142 15.74 -8.30 5.71
N LEU A 143 15.86 -9.41 4.98
CA LEU A 143 17.02 -9.66 4.10
C LEU A 143 17.13 -8.66 2.94
N VAL A 144 16.02 -8.09 2.46
CA VAL A 144 16.02 -7.10 1.38
C VAL A 144 16.20 -5.68 1.92
N LEU A 145 15.52 -5.34 3.03
CA LEU A 145 15.53 -3.99 3.60
C LEU A 145 16.84 -3.67 4.33
N LEU A 146 17.45 -4.61 5.05
CA LEU A 146 18.73 -4.36 5.75
C LEU A 146 19.85 -3.86 4.81
N PRO A 147 20.19 -4.57 3.73
CA PRO A 147 21.22 -4.11 2.80
C PRO A 147 20.78 -2.87 2.04
N ALA A 148 19.50 -2.73 1.68
CA ALA A 148 18.99 -1.51 1.05
C ALA A 148 19.19 -0.28 1.94
N THR A 149 18.89 -0.38 3.24
CA THR A 149 19.12 0.71 4.20
C THR A 149 20.60 1.07 4.32
N LEU A 150 21.50 0.07 4.41
CA LEU A 150 22.94 0.31 4.51
C LEU A 150 23.51 0.99 3.25
N VAL A 151 22.98 0.68 2.06
CA VAL A 151 23.41 1.31 0.81
C VAL A 151 22.83 2.70 0.63
N MET A 152 21.55 2.91 0.96
CA MET A 152 20.88 4.21 0.74
C MET A 152 21.21 5.25 1.80
N GLU A 153 21.57 4.83 3.01
CA GLU A 153 21.95 5.72 4.11
C GLU A 153 23.28 5.26 4.74
N PRO A 154 24.43 5.67 4.16
CA PRO A 154 25.75 5.16 4.56
C PRO A 154 26.16 5.49 6.02
N ASN A 155 25.50 6.47 6.65
CA ASN A 155 25.73 6.86 8.05
C ASN A 155 24.59 6.43 9.00
N VAL A 156 23.74 5.45 8.63
CA VAL A 156 22.60 5.02 9.47
C VAL A 156 22.99 4.70 10.91
N ILE A 157 24.13 4.04 11.11
CA ILE A 157 24.55 3.58 12.45
C ILE A 157 24.88 4.80 13.32
N ASP A 158 25.60 5.77 12.76
CA ASP A 158 26.06 6.95 13.49
C ASP A 158 24.90 7.93 13.75
N VAL A 159 24.00 8.10 12.77
CA VAL A 159 22.77 8.89 12.92
C VAL A 159 21.82 8.24 13.93
N THR A 160 21.66 6.91 13.89
CA THR A 160 20.79 6.22 14.85
C THR A 160 21.36 6.31 16.27
N MET A 161 22.69 6.19 16.42
CA MET A 161 23.35 6.25 17.72
C MET A 161 23.30 7.66 18.33
N THR A 162 23.52 8.70 17.51
CA THR A 162 23.36 10.10 17.96
C THR A 162 21.91 10.40 18.35
N LEU A 163 20.93 10.05 17.51
CA LEU A 163 19.51 10.29 17.79
C LEU A 163 18.98 9.49 18.99
N ALA A 164 19.48 8.27 19.20
CA ALA A 164 19.14 7.44 20.37
C ALA A 164 19.71 8.02 21.68
N THR A 165 20.85 8.71 21.60
CA THR A 165 21.48 9.37 22.75
C THR A 165 20.79 10.70 23.07
N GLU A 166 20.35 11.43 22.04
CA GLU A 166 19.68 12.74 22.17
C GLU A 166 18.20 12.63 22.58
N HIS A 167 17.50 11.58 22.14
CA HIS A 167 16.10 11.34 22.45
C HIS A 167 15.89 10.03 23.22
N ARG A 168 15.83 10.13 24.56
CA ARG A 168 15.62 8.99 25.48
C ARG A 168 14.37 8.16 25.19
N PHE A 169 13.37 8.73 24.51
CA PHE A 169 12.13 8.05 24.12
C PHE A 169 12.13 7.46 22.71
N LEU A 170 13.21 7.62 21.92
CA LEU A 170 13.27 7.13 20.54
C LEU A 170 13.05 5.61 20.45
N GLY A 171 13.66 4.84 21.35
CA GLY A 171 13.46 3.39 21.42
C GLY A 171 11.99 3.01 21.69
N LEU A 172 11.32 3.76 22.58
CA LEU A 172 9.90 3.54 22.88
C LEU A 172 9.02 3.94 21.68
N LEU A 173 9.34 5.02 20.97
CA LEU A 173 8.63 5.44 19.75
C LEU A 173 8.77 4.41 18.63
N ILE A 174 9.97 3.86 18.40
CA ILE A 174 10.19 2.80 17.41
C ILE A 174 9.43 1.53 17.79
N LEU A 175 9.43 1.17 19.08
CA LEU A 175 8.70 0.00 19.58
C LEU A 175 7.19 0.18 19.42
N VAL A 176 6.65 1.36 19.77
CA VAL A 176 5.23 1.68 19.59
C VAL A 176 4.86 1.67 18.11
N ASN A 177 5.66 2.28 17.23
CA ASN A 177 5.43 2.24 15.78
C ASN A 177 5.41 0.79 15.26
N SER A 178 6.40 -0.01 15.65
CA SER A 178 6.49 -1.42 15.25
C SER A 178 5.30 -2.24 15.77
N ALA A 179 4.88 -2.02 17.02
CA ALA A 179 3.73 -2.67 17.61
C ALA A 179 2.42 -2.25 16.93
N MET A 180 2.26 -0.96 16.58
CA MET A 180 1.12 -0.46 15.81
C MET A 180 1.09 -1.01 14.39
N ALA A 181 2.25 -1.11 13.72
CA ALA A 181 2.37 -1.70 12.39
C ALA A 181 2.01 -3.19 12.40
N TYR A 182 2.51 -3.93 13.40
CA TYR A 182 2.11 -5.32 13.62
C TYR A 182 0.62 -5.45 13.91
N GLY A 183 0.08 -4.62 14.80
CA GLY A 183 -1.35 -4.58 15.12
C GLY A 183 -2.22 -4.27 13.90
N ALA A 184 -1.83 -3.31 13.07
CA ALA A 184 -2.55 -2.97 11.83
C ALA A 184 -2.53 -4.14 10.83
N ASN A 185 -1.40 -4.84 10.70
CA ASN A 185 -1.32 -6.04 9.89
C ASN A 185 -2.20 -7.17 10.47
N LEU A 186 -2.12 -7.42 11.78
CA LEU A 186 -2.95 -8.41 12.50
C LEU A 186 -4.45 -8.14 12.34
N LEU A 187 -4.88 -6.88 12.50
CA LEU A 187 -6.25 -6.46 12.31
C LEU A 187 -6.68 -6.63 10.85
N ASN A 188 -5.84 -6.29 9.87
CA ASN A 188 -6.13 -6.59 8.47
C ASN A 188 -6.37 -8.09 8.25
N PHE A 189 -5.60 -8.97 8.90
CA PHE A 189 -5.81 -10.42 8.82
C PHE A 189 -7.11 -10.86 9.49
N LEU A 190 -7.39 -10.39 10.71
CA LEU A 190 -8.62 -10.73 11.42
C LEU A 190 -9.86 -10.27 10.64
N VAL A 191 -9.81 -9.06 10.08
CA VAL A 191 -10.92 -8.52 9.27
C VAL A 191 -11.04 -9.29 7.95
N THR A 192 -9.94 -9.73 7.32
CA THR A 192 -10.00 -10.59 6.13
C THR A 192 -10.63 -11.96 6.43
N LYS A 193 -10.39 -12.49 7.63
CA LYS A 193 -10.94 -13.78 8.06
C LYS A 193 -12.43 -13.70 8.40
N HIS A 194 -12.86 -12.60 9.02
CA HIS A 194 -14.24 -12.44 9.51
C HIS A 194 -15.14 -11.59 8.60
N THR A 195 -14.59 -10.99 7.55
CA THR A 195 -15.32 -10.07 6.67
C THR A 195 -15.06 -10.38 5.20
N SER A 196 -15.99 -9.98 4.34
CA SER A 196 -15.78 -10.08 2.89
C SER A 196 -14.64 -9.16 2.42
N ALA A 197 -13.93 -9.57 1.36
CA ALA A 197 -12.90 -8.76 0.69
C ALA A 197 -13.40 -7.36 0.29
N LEU A 198 -14.71 -7.21 0.05
CA LEU A 198 -15.37 -5.95 -0.27
C LEU A 198 -15.29 -4.94 0.89
N THR A 199 -15.61 -5.37 2.11
CA THR A 199 -15.62 -4.48 3.27
C THR A 199 -14.24 -3.95 3.59
N LEU A 200 -13.21 -4.77 3.41
CA LEU A 200 -11.81 -4.35 3.53
C LEU A 200 -11.43 -3.28 2.50
N GLN A 201 -11.91 -3.42 1.28
CA GLN A 201 -11.63 -2.45 0.24
C GLN A 201 -12.32 -1.11 0.52
N VAL A 202 -13.57 -1.13 0.97
CA VAL A 202 -14.31 0.09 1.34
C VAL A 202 -13.69 0.76 2.57
N LEU A 203 -13.33 -0.01 3.61
CA LEU A 203 -12.64 0.51 4.80
C LEU A 203 -11.27 1.08 4.46
N GLY A 204 -10.53 0.43 3.55
CA GLY A 204 -9.24 0.93 3.06
C GLY A 204 -9.37 2.28 2.36
N ASN A 205 -10.42 2.45 1.55
CA ASN A 205 -10.71 3.71 0.87
C ASN A 205 -11.13 4.81 1.84
N ALA A 206 -12.00 4.49 2.79
CA ALA A 206 -12.41 5.42 3.84
C ALA A 206 -11.21 5.85 4.69
N LYS A 207 -10.35 4.90 5.09
CA LYS A 207 -9.09 5.18 5.78
C LYS A 207 -8.21 6.13 4.98
N GLY A 208 -8.04 5.89 3.68
CA GLY A 208 -7.25 6.75 2.80
C GLY A 208 -7.79 8.18 2.75
N ALA A 209 -9.10 8.33 2.54
CA ALA A 209 -9.76 9.64 2.52
C ALA A 209 -9.60 10.40 3.85
N VAL A 210 -9.82 9.72 4.99
CA VAL A 210 -9.64 10.31 6.32
C VAL A 210 -8.19 10.72 6.55
N ALA A 211 -7.24 9.90 6.12
CA ALA A 211 -5.82 10.17 6.34
C ALA A 211 -5.31 11.38 5.52
N VAL A 212 -5.88 11.64 4.33
CA VAL A 212 -5.66 12.90 3.59
C VAL A 212 -6.13 14.10 4.41
N VAL A 213 -7.38 14.08 4.89
CA VAL A 213 -7.97 15.19 5.65
C VAL A 213 -7.18 15.47 6.94
N ILE A 214 -6.88 14.41 7.70
CA ILE A 214 -6.09 14.52 8.94
C ILE A 214 -4.70 15.08 8.65
N SER A 215 -4.06 14.67 7.56
CA SER A 215 -2.72 15.18 7.23
C SER A 215 -2.73 16.66 6.88
N ILE A 216 -3.76 17.16 6.20
CA ILE A 216 -3.90 18.59 5.91
C ILE A 216 -4.08 19.37 7.22
N LEU A 217 -4.92 18.87 8.13
CA LEU A 217 -5.19 19.53 9.42
C LEU A 217 -3.97 19.55 10.35
N ILE A 218 -3.22 18.45 10.44
CA ILE A 218 -2.07 18.33 11.35
C ILE A 218 -0.85 19.07 10.80
N PHE A 219 -0.52 18.89 9.52
CA PHE A 219 0.74 19.42 8.98
C PHE A 219 0.63 20.88 8.54
N GLN A 220 -0.59 21.43 8.39
CA GLN A 220 -0.86 22.84 8.04
C GLN A 220 0.06 23.39 6.92
N ASN A 221 0.41 22.55 5.95
CA ASN A 221 1.29 22.95 4.85
C ASN A 221 0.64 24.08 4.05
N PRO A 222 1.42 25.01 3.46
CA PRO A 222 0.87 26.05 2.60
C PRO A 222 0.24 25.42 1.35
N VAL A 223 -1.07 25.20 1.40
CA VAL A 223 -1.83 24.64 0.27
C VAL A 223 -2.39 25.78 -0.57
N THR A 224 -2.15 25.75 -1.88
CA THR A 224 -2.81 26.69 -2.79
C THR A 224 -4.30 26.38 -2.92
N PHE A 225 -5.10 27.36 -3.36
CA PHE A 225 -6.52 27.14 -3.66
C PHE A 225 -6.75 26.02 -4.68
N ILE A 226 -5.83 25.89 -5.66
CA ILE A 226 -5.84 24.82 -6.66
C ILE A 226 -5.56 23.46 -5.99
N GLY A 227 -4.58 23.39 -5.08
CA GLY A 227 -4.29 22.20 -4.30
C GLY A 227 -5.47 21.73 -3.45
N ILE A 228 -6.16 22.66 -2.77
CA ILE A 228 -7.37 22.36 -1.99
C ILE A 228 -8.46 21.78 -2.89
N ALA A 229 -8.71 22.38 -4.06
CA ALA A 229 -9.69 21.85 -5.02
C ALA A 229 -9.33 20.43 -5.46
N GLY A 230 -8.05 20.17 -5.76
CA GLY A 230 -7.56 18.84 -6.13
C GLY A 230 -7.72 17.79 -5.01
N TYR A 231 -7.36 18.13 -3.77
CA TYR A 231 -7.55 17.24 -2.62
C TYR A 231 -9.02 16.93 -2.37
N THR A 232 -9.88 17.94 -2.44
CA THR A 232 -11.33 17.76 -2.22
C THR A 232 -11.93 16.87 -3.30
N MET A 233 -11.56 17.07 -4.57
CA MET A 233 -12.00 16.23 -5.68
C MET A 233 -11.51 14.78 -5.53
N THR A 234 -10.27 14.58 -5.10
CA THR A 234 -9.71 13.25 -4.84
C THR A 234 -10.48 12.52 -3.74
N VAL A 235 -10.73 13.19 -2.61
CA VAL A 235 -11.49 12.62 -1.48
C VAL A 235 -12.91 12.28 -1.89
N MET A 236 -13.62 13.18 -2.58
CA MET A 236 -14.97 12.91 -3.08
C MET A 236 -15.00 11.73 -4.05
N GLY A 237 -14.03 11.64 -4.96
CA GLY A 237 -13.91 10.51 -5.89
C GLY A 237 -13.71 9.17 -5.18
N VAL A 238 -12.88 9.12 -4.13
CA VAL A 238 -12.64 7.91 -3.35
C VAL A 238 -13.88 7.48 -2.57
N VAL A 239 -14.61 8.44 -1.99
CA VAL A 239 -15.89 8.18 -1.31
C VAL A 239 -16.94 7.66 -2.30
N ALA A 240 -17.06 8.31 -3.47
CA ALA A 240 -17.97 7.88 -4.53
C ALA A 240 -17.62 6.47 -5.05
N TYR A 241 -16.34 6.16 -5.23
CA TYR A 241 -15.88 4.82 -5.59
C TYR A 241 -16.28 3.77 -4.53
N GLY A 242 -16.06 4.08 -3.24
CA GLY A 242 -16.44 3.20 -2.14
C GLY A 242 -17.94 2.91 -2.10
N GLU A 243 -18.76 3.94 -2.29
CA GLU A 243 -20.22 3.81 -2.34
C GLU A 243 -20.71 3.07 -3.58
N SER A 244 -20.15 3.37 -4.77
CA SER A 244 -20.49 2.68 -6.01
C SER A 244 -20.21 1.19 -5.93
N LYS A 245 -19.03 0.83 -5.41
CA LYS A 245 -18.60 -0.56 -5.24
C LYS A 245 -19.43 -1.31 -4.19
N ARG A 246 -19.97 -0.60 -3.18
CA ARG A 246 -20.93 -1.17 -2.23
C ARG A 246 -22.28 -1.49 -2.88
N ARG A 247 -22.71 -0.69 -3.86
CA ARG A 247 -24.03 -0.79 -4.51
C ARG A 247 -24.09 -1.79 -5.68
N HIS A 248 -23.04 -1.91 -6.48
CA HIS A 248 -23.03 -2.71 -7.72
C HIS A 248 -22.37 -4.08 -7.56
N LYS A 249 -22.88 -4.87 -6.61
CA LYS A 249 -22.40 -6.24 -6.39
C LYS A 249 -22.80 -7.19 -7.51
#